data_AF-A0AAE0G1Z3-F1
#
_entry.id   AF-A0AAE0G1Z3-F1
#
_cell.length_a   1.000
_cell.length_b   1.000
_cell.length_c   1.000
_cell.angle_alpha   90.00
_cell.angle_beta   90.00
_cell.angle_gamma   90.00
#
_symmetry.space_group_name_H-M   'P 1'
#
loop_
_entity.id
_entity.type
_entity.pdbx_description
1 polymer ?
#
loop_
_entity_poly.entity_id
_entity_poly.type
_entity_poly.pdbx_seq_one_letter_code
_entity_poly.pdbx_strand_id
1 'polypeptide(L)'
;MNVNAKLGLIFPEVDIQVDSQSLDVGALESRIAYFATSGARQELKSPYNFASFYLAEKYRDLRRLIYFDTDVIVQGDVAELGHMGLDGNPIATVEDCSQNFELYFDFKQLERMGWTSMWPFYNKAACVFNHGMFVMDTEKWIAANVTVHIEKWMSRFRDSKGTLYKFGLSQPPWLLALYRRYKKLGYEWNLRGLGRNEFVANEKANLASLGFDAEWFRKHGLQGGNRPYVAPHSGDAKLLHFNGRYKPWKANRHNVGKTTALCGTELKPCSKIWWSYISPEAENILKPEKLGTADAL
;
A
#
# COMPACT_ATOMS: atom_id res chain seq x y z
N MET A 1 1.08 -29.91 1.04
CA MET A 1 2.11 -29.27 0.21
C MET A 1 2.66 -28.10 0.99
N ASN A 2 3.99 -28.02 1.20
CA ASN A 2 4.59 -26.93 1.96
C ASN A 2 4.54 -25.61 1.15
N VAL A 3 4.82 -24.48 1.80
CA VAL A 3 4.70 -23.13 1.19
C VAL A 3 5.57 -23.01 -0.07
N ASN A 4 6.83 -23.45 -0.02
CA ASN A 4 7.75 -23.38 -1.16
C ASN A 4 7.24 -24.17 -2.38
N ALA A 5 6.69 -25.37 -2.16
CA ALA A 5 6.12 -26.17 -3.26
C ALA A 5 4.85 -25.51 -3.84
N LYS A 6 4.01 -24.88 -3.02
CA LYS A 6 2.88 -24.09 -3.52
C LYS A 6 3.36 -22.90 -4.36
N LEU A 7 4.35 -22.16 -3.86
CA LEU A 7 4.92 -20.99 -4.53
C LEU A 7 5.57 -21.36 -5.86
N GLY A 8 6.33 -22.45 -5.92
CA GLY A 8 6.92 -22.95 -7.16
C GLY A 8 5.89 -23.39 -8.20
N LEU A 9 4.68 -23.80 -7.79
CA LEU A 9 3.58 -24.05 -8.72
C LEU A 9 2.94 -22.75 -9.21
N ILE A 10 2.82 -21.72 -8.37
CA ILE A 10 2.21 -20.44 -8.74
C ILE A 10 3.15 -19.60 -9.62
N PHE A 11 4.45 -19.62 -9.30
CA PHE A 11 5.51 -18.82 -9.91
C PHE A 11 6.65 -19.74 -10.42
N PRO A 12 6.41 -20.55 -11.45
CA PRO A 12 7.35 -21.59 -11.88
C PRO A 12 8.68 -21.04 -12.42
N GLU A 13 8.72 -19.76 -12.81
CA GLU A 13 9.88 -19.11 -13.41
C GLU A 13 10.69 -18.27 -12.40
N VAL A 14 10.29 -18.25 -11.13
CA VAL A 14 10.89 -17.38 -10.11
C VAL A 14 11.48 -18.23 -8.99
N ASP A 15 12.76 -17.98 -8.67
CA ASP A 15 13.35 -18.51 -7.44
C ASP A 15 12.82 -17.72 -6.24
N ILE A 16 12.02 -18.38 -5.41
CA ILE A 16 11.39 -17.76 -4.24
C ILE A 16 12.01 -18.32 -2.98
N GLN A 17 12.62 -17.43 -2.21
CA GLN A 17 13.13 -17.73 -0.87
C GLN A 17 12.14 -17.20 0.17
N VAL A 18 11.70 -18.09 1.06
CA VAL A 18 10.82 -17.74 2.19
C VAL A 18 11.66 -17.55 3.44
N ASP A 19 11.69 -16.32 3.95
CA ASP A 19 12.39 -15.97 5.18
C ASP A 19 11.40 -15.85 6.36
N SER A 20 11.31 -16.93 7.15
CA SER A 20 10.36 -17.06 8.26
C SER A 20 10.92 -16.70 9.64
N GLN A 21 12.24 -16.52 9.77
CA GLN A 21 12.92 -16.30 11.07
C GLN A 21 13.34 -14.84 11.29
N SER A 22 12.74 -13.98 10.50
CA SER A 22 13.34 -12.72 10.09
C SER A 22 12.89 -11.53 10.93
N LEU A 23 11.79 -11.73 11.67
CA LEU A 23 11.12 -10.74 12.48
C LEU A 23 10.77 -11.37 13.82
N ASP A 24 11.10 -10.69 14.91
CA ASP A 24 10.54 -11.00 16.22
C ASP A 24 9.08 -10.52 16.24
N VAL A 25 8.19 -11.41 15.83
CA VAL A 25 6.75 -11.14 15.72
C VAL A 25 6.16 -10.77 17.09
N GLY A 26 6.59 -11.44 18.16
CA GLY A 26 6.09 -11.16 19.51
C GLY A 26 6.47 -9.76 20.00
N ALA A 27 7.73 -9.36 19.78
CA ALA A 27 8.17 -7.99 20.08
C ALA A 27 7.41 -6.95 19.24
N LEU A 28 7.13 -7.26 17.97
CA LEU A 28 6.39 -6.36 17.08
C LEU A 28 4.93 -6.20 17.50
N GLU A 29 4.25 -7.30 17.81
CA GLU A 29 2.87 -7.32 18.31
C GLU A 29 2.73 -6.48 19.58
N SER A 30 3.70 -6.55 20.50
CA SER A 30 3.69 -5.76 21.74
C SER A 30 3.71 -4.23 21.52
N ARG A 31 4.17 -3.77 20.34
CA ARG A 31 4.27 -2.35 19.98
C ARG A 31 3.02 -1.84 19.26
N ILE A 32 2.20 -2.73 18.71
CA ILE A 32 1.03 -2.37 17.90
C ILE A 32 -0.17 -2.10 18.81
N ALA A 33 -0.74 -0.90 18.70
CA ALA A 33 -1.98 -0.55 19.36
C ALA A 33 -3.16 -0.58 18.39
N TYR A 34 -4.33 -0.99 18.88
CA TYR A 34 -5.58 -0.98 18.13
C TYR A 34 -6.72 -0.40 18.97
N PHE A 35 -7.46 0.55 18.40
CA PHE A 35 -8.71 1.02 18.96
C PHE A 35 -9.86 0.61 18.05
N ALA A 36 -10.91 0.00 18.61
CA ALA A 36 -12.09 -0.41 17.86
C ALA A 36 -12.75 0.76 17.11
N THR A 37 -12.61 1.97 17.63
CA THR A 37 -13.11 3.23 17.06
C THR A 37 -12.31 3.74 15.86
N SER A 38 -11.21 3.08 15.46
CA SER A 38 -10.40 3.49 14.32
C SER A 38 -11.00 3.14 12.96
N GLY A 39 -11.98 2.22 12.92
CA GLY A 39 -12.52 1.70 11.65
C GLY A 39 -11.51 0.90 10.82
N ALA A 40 -10.31 0.60 11.36
CA ALA A 40 -9.31 -0.18 10.66
C ALA A 40 -9.77 -1.63 10.48
N ARG A 41 -9.58 -2.15 9.26
CA ARG A 41 -9.91 -3.54 8.90
C ARG A 41 -9.08 -4.54 9.71
N GLN A 42 -9.61 -5.73 9.98
CA GLN A 42 -8.92 -6.74 10.81
C GLN A 42 -7.56 -7.16 10.22
N GLU A 43 -7.44 -7.23 8.89
CA GLU A 43 -6.22 -7.60 8.19
C GLU A 43 -5.08 -6.59 8.42
N LEU A 44 -5.41 -5.35 8.78
CA LEU A 44 -4.43 -4.29 9.07
C LEU A 44 -3.75 -4.47 10.44
N LYS A 45 -4.24 -5.39 11.27
CA LYS A 45 -3.65 -5.72 12.57
C LYS A 45 -2.46 -6.67 12.47
N SER A 46 -2.24 -7.27 11.30
CA SER A 46 -1.14 -8.21 11.11
C SER A 46 0.21 -7.53 11.40
N PRO A 47 1.07 -8.13 12.25
CA PRO A 47 2.39 -7.59 12.54
C PRO A 47 3.26 -7.50 11.28
N TYR A 48 3.01 -8.35 10.28
CA TYR A 48 3.71 -8.30 8.99
C TYR A 48 3.51 -6.97 8.24
N ASN A 49 2.44 -6.21 8.51
CA ASN A 49 2.26 -4.87 7.92
C ASN A 49 3.27 -3.82 8.45
N PHE A 50 4.03 -4.18 9.49
CA PHE A 50 5.04 -3.34 10.15
C PHE A 50 6.45 -3.88 9.89
N ALA A 51 6.60 -5.02 9.20
CA ALA A 51 7.88 -5.66 8.92
C ALA A 51 8.86 -4.72 8.20
N SER A 52 8.36 -3.96 7.23
CA SER A 52 9.12 -3.01 6.43
C SER A 52 9.81 -1.91 7.26
N PHE A 53 9.37 -1.68 8.50
CA PHE A 53 9.92 -0.64 9.37
C PHE A 53 11.33 -0.98 9.84
N TYR A 54 11.68 -2.26 9.85
CA TYR A 54 12.92 -2.78 10.42
C TYR A 54 13.88 -3.30 9.35
N LEU A 55 13.56 -3.11 8.07
CA LEU A 55 14.37 -3.62 6.96
C LEU A 55 15.77 -3.00 6.93
N ALA A 56 15.90 -1.70 7.24
CA ALA A 56 17.20 -1.04 7.27
C ALA A 56 18.10 -1.60 8.38
N GLU A 57 17.53 -1.86 9.56
CA GLU A 57 18.27 -2.43 10.70
C GLU A 57 18.64 -3.89 10.49
N LYS A 58 17.83 -4.63 9.72
CA LYS A 58 18.07 -6.03 9.39
C LYS A 58 19.11 -6.18 8.28
N TYR A 59 18.97 -5.41 7.20
CA TYR A 59 19.82 -5.48 6.02
C TYR A 59 20.81 -4.30 5.97
N ARG A 60 21.54 -4.07 7.07
CA ARG A 60 22.47 -2.93 7.22
C ARG A 60 23.60 -2.93 6.19
N ASP A 61 23.97 -4.12 5.71
CA ASP A 61 25.05 -4.28 4.73
C ASP A 61 24.60 -3.93 3.30
N LEU A 62 23.29 -3.84 3.06
CA LEU A 62 22.73 -3.43 1.77
C LEU A 62 22.47 -1.94 1.80
N ARG A 63 23.15 -1.18 0.92
CA ARG A 63 22.92 0.26 0.80
C ARG A 63 21.52 0.62 0.28
N ARG A 64 20.94 -0.23 -0.57
CA ARG A 64 19.69 0.03 -1.27
C ARG A 64 18.73 -1.15 -1.16
N LEU A 65 17.51 -0.86 -0.77
CA LEU A 65 16.41 -1.82 -0.75
C LEU A 65 15.25 -1.29 -1.61
N ILE A 66 14.61 -2.16 -2.37
CA ILE A 66 13.38 -1.85 -3.11
C ILE A 66 12.31 -2.75 -2.51
N TYR A 67 11.27 -2.12 -1.95
CA TYR A 67 10.17 -2.82 -1.30
C TYR A 67 8.90 -2.67 -2.12
N PHE A 68 8.20 -3.79 -2.30
CA PHE A 68 6.85 -3.84 -2.86
C PHE A 68 5.94 -4.66 -1.94
N ASP A 69 4.69 -4.23 -1.78
CA ASP A 69 3.67 -5.08 -1.15
C ASP A 69 3.42 -6.33 -2.01
N THR A 70 2.88 -7.38 -1.41
CA THR A 70 2.63 -8.68 -2.07
C THR A 70 1.44 -8.67 -3.03
N ASP A 71 0.71 -7.56 -3.11
CA ASP A 71 -0.48 -7.37 -3.93
C ASP A 71 -0.23 -6.42 -5.12
N VAL A 72 0.98 -6.47 -5.67
CA VAL A 72 1.38 -5.69 -6.84
C VAL A 72 1.69 -6.56 -8.05
N ILE A 73 1.68 -5.94 -9.24
CA ILE A 73 2.30 -6.45 -10.45
C ILE A 73 3.33 -5.43 -10.89
N VAL A 74 4.56 -5.88 -11.11
CA VAL A 74 5.65 -5.05 -11.62
C VAL A 74 5.77 -5.25 -13.13
N GLN A 75 5.69 -4.15 -13.87
CA GLN A 75 5.76 -4.12 -15.34
C GLN A 75 6.95 -3.31 -15.85
N GLY A 76 7.47 -2.39 -15.03
CA GLY A 76 8.66 -1.60 -15.34
C GLY A 76 9.97 -2.29 -14.96
N ASP A 77 11.07 -1.80 -15.51
CA ASP A 77 12.41 -2.28 -15.14
C ASP A 77 12.80 -1.77 -13.75
N VAL A 78 12.84 -2.70 -12.79
CA VAL A 78 13.19 -2.42 -11.38
C VAL A 78 14.62 -1.86 -11.25
N ALA A 79 15.51 -2.12 -12.21
CA ALA A 79 16.86 -1.55 -12.20
C ALA A 79 16.85 -0.02 -12.24
N GLU A 80 15.82 0.61 -12.82
CA GLU A 80 15.66 2.07 -12.79
C GLU A 80 15.56 2.60 -11.36
N LEU A 81 14.77 1.94 -10.50
CA LEU A 81 14.67 2.23 -9.07
C LEU A 81 15.97 1.88 -8.33
N GLY A 82 16.66 0.83 -8.78
CA GLY A 82 17.93 0.38 -8.24
C GLY A 82 19.09 1.33 -8.48
N HIS A 83 19.05 2.16 -9.52
CA HIS A 83 20.16 3.06 -9.87
C HIS A 83 19.90 4.54 -9.57
N MET A 84 18.65 4.94 -9.34
CA MET A 84 18.32 6.34 -9.09
C MET A 84 18.95 6.92 -7.81
N GLY A 85 19.27 8.21 -7.83
CA GLY A 85 19.63 8.96 -6.63
C GLY A 85 18.40 9.30 -5.78
N LEU A 86 18.55 9.34 -4.45
CA LEU A 86 17.47 9.68 -3.50
C LEU A 86 17.54 11.14 -3.00
N ASP A 87 18.45 11.94 -3.56
CA ASP A 87 18.63 13.37 -3.27
C ASP A 87 18.79 13.66 -1.76
N GLY A 88 19.51 12.77 -1.06
CA GLY A 88 19.76 12.86 0.38
C GLY A 88 18.60 12.38 1.26
N ASN A 89 17.47 11.95 0.69
CA ASN A 89 16.34 11.43 1.44
C ASN A 89 16.53 9.94 1.82
N PRO A 90 15.95 9.50 2.95
CA PRO A 90 15.97 8.09 3.35
C PRO A 90 15.16 7.18 2.44
N ILE A 91 14.14 7.71 1.75
CA ILE A 91 13.34 6.94 0.79
C ILE A 91 12.98 7.74 -0.48
N ALA A 92 12.60 7.02 -1.52
CA ALA A 92 11.84 7.51 -2.65
C ALA A 92 10.52 6.73 -2.78
N THR A 93 9.41 7.42 -3.02
CA THR A 93 8.07 6.82 -3.14
C THR A 93 7.13 7.71 -3.97
N VAL A 94 5.96 7.21 -4.33
CA VAL A 94 4.96 7.96 -5.11
C VAL A 94 4.08 8.78 -4.18
N GLU A 95 4.13 10.10 -4.34
CA GLU A 95 3.23 11.03 -3.65
C GLU A 95 1.84 11.01 -4.28
N ASP A 96 0.81 11.01 -3.44
CA ASP A 96 -0.60 11.03 -3.79
C ASP A 96 -1.30 12.20 -3.12
N CYS A 97 -1.55 13.24 -3.92
CA CYS A 97 -2.25 14.45 -3.49
C CYS A 97 -3.78 14.37 -3.64
N SER A 98 -4.33 13.26 -4.16
CA SER A 98 -5.78 13.02 -4.10
C SER A 98 -6.26 12.74 -2.67
N GLN A 99 -5.33 12.47 -1.77
CA GLN A 99 -5.52 12.28 -0.35
C GLN A 99 -4.56 13.19 0.43
N ASN A 100 -4.92 13.53 1.67
CA ASN A 100 -4.11 14.40 2.51
C ASN A 100 -4.09 13.94 3.97
N PHE A 101 -3.24 14.56 4.76
CA PHE A 101 -3.09 14.25 6.19
C PHE A 101 -4.41 14.37 6.96
N GLU A 102 -5.28 15.33 6.63
CA GLU A 102 -6.59 15.51 7.29
C GLU A 102 -7.50 14.26 7.19
N LEU A 103 -7.36 13.48 6.11
CA LEU A 103 -8.04 12.19 5.99
C LEU A 103 -7.47 11.16 6.97
N TYR A 104 -6.15 11.08 7.11
CA TYR A 104 -5.49 10.00 7.85
C TYR A 104 -5.44 10.23 9.36
N PHE A 105 -5.43 11.49 9.81
CA PHE A 105 -5.20 11.87 11.20
C PHE A 105 -6.38 12.61 11.82
N ASP A 106 -6.59 12.43 13.12
CA ASP A 106 -7.38 13.35 13.93
C ASP A 106 -6.49 14.53 14.39
N PHE A 107 -6.55 15.63 13.64
CA PHE A 107 -5.80 16.85 13.97
C PHE A 107 -6.22 17.47 15.32
N LYS A 108 -7.48 17.31 15.76
CA LYS A 108 -7.90 17.78 17.08
C LYS A 108 -7.28 16.94 18.18
N GLN A 109 -7.10 15.64 17.96
CA GLN A 109 -6.37 14.77 18.89
C GLN A 109 -4.87 15.12 18.89
N LEU A 110 -4.25 15.36 17.72
CA LEU A 110 -2.86 15.83 17.63
C LEU A 110 -2.65 17.15 18.38
N GLU A 111 -3.56 18.12 18.21
CA GLU A 111 -3.57 19.40 18.95
C GLU A 111 -3.69 19.18 20.46
N ARG A 112 -4.66 18.37 20.92
CA ARG A 112 -4.84 18.06 22.35
C ARG A 112 -3.63 17.37 22.97
N MET A 113 -2.90 16.60 22.18
CA MET A 113 -1.65 15.97 22.60
C MET A 113 -0.43 16.91 22.51
N GLY A 114 -0.62 18.15 22.02
CA GLY A 114 0.41 19.20 21.94
C GLY A 114 1.31 19.17 20.71
N TRP A 115 0.91 18.51 19.61
CA TRP A 115 1.84 18.20 18.50
C TRP A 115 1.79 19.13 17.31
N THR A 116 0.65 19.77 17.06
CA THR A 116 0.57 20.78 15.99
C THR A 116 1.40 22.03 16.29
N SER A 117 1.91 22.17 17.52
CA SER A 117 2.84 23.22 17.94
C SER A 117 4.31 22.76 18.04
N MET A 118 4.61 21.49 17.77
CA MET A 118 5.98 20.94 17.82
C MET A 118 6.57 20.80 16.42
N TRP A 119 7.87 21.05 16.29
CA TRP A 119 8.57 20.84 15.01
C TRP A 119 8.70 19.34 14.69
N PRO A 120 8.38 18.88 13.46
CA PRO A 120 7.87 19.68 12.34
C PRO A 120 6.37 19.99 12.47
N PHE A 121 5.99 21.20 12.10
CA PHE A 121 4.58 21.60 12.00
C PHE A 121 3.91 20.84 10.85
N TYR A 122 3.06 19.86 11.18
CA TYR A 122 2.35 19.06 10.20
C TYR A 122 1.24 19.87 9.52
N ASN A 123 1.33 20.02 8.19
CA ASN A 123 0.26 20.61 7.40
C ASN A 123 -0.84 19.58 7.14
N LYS A 124 -2.08 19.86 7.56
CA LYS A 124 -3.24 19.00 7.30
C LYS A 124 -3.54 18.77 5.82
N ALA A 125 -3.16 19.71 4.96
CA ALA A 125 -3.31 19.64 3.51
C ALA A 125 -2.13 18.92 2.82
N ALA A 126 -1.12 18.45 3.57
CA ALA A 126 -0.01 17.72 2.98
C ALA A 126 -0.50 16.45 2.29
N CYS A 127 0.03 16.20 1.09
CA CYS A 127 -0.17 14.95 0.37
C CYS A 127 0.40 13.77 1.16
N VAL A 128 -0.14 12.58 0.89
CA VAL A 128 0.34 11.33 1.49
C VAL A 128 1.10 10.53 0.45
N PHE A 129 1.75 9.46 0.85
CA PHE A 129 2.22 8.42 -0.05
C PHE A 129 1.73 7.06 0.44
N ASN A 130 1.58 6.12 -0.47
CA ASN A 130 1.22 4.75 -0.11
C ASN A 130 2.50 3.98 0.28
N HIS A 131 2.42 3.26 1.40
CA HIS A 131 3.55 2.52 1.96
C HIS A 131 3.92 1.24 1.17
N GLY A 132 3.06 0.77 0.26
CA GLY A 132 3.29 -0.50 -0.45
C GLY A 132 4.32 -0.47 -1.57
N MET A 133 5.01 0.65 -1.75
CA MET A 133 6.15 0.78 -2.66
C MET A 133 7.09 1.87 -2.14
N PHE A 134 8.36 1.54 -1.97
CA PHE A 134 9.42 2.54 -1.79
C PHE A 134 10.80 2.00 -2.16
N VAL A 135 11.70 2.91 -2.53
CA VAL A 135 13.14 2.68 -2.58
C VAL A 135 13.73 3.26 -1.31
N MET A 136 14.56 2.50 -0.60
CA MET A 136 15.17 2.90 0.66
C MET A 136 16.68 2.99 0.51
N ASP A 137 17.25 4.06 1.06
CA ASP A 137 18.67 4.17 1.37
C ASP A 137 18.85 3.85 2.85
N THR A 138 19.42 2.68 3.15
CA THR A 138 19.48 2.14 4.52
C THR A 138 20.37 2.97 5.43
N GLU A 139 21.49 3.49 4.90
CA GLU A 139 22.39 4.37 5.64
C GLU A 139 21.68 5.67 6.03
N LYS A 140 20.99 6.31 5.07
CA LYS A 140 20.22 7.53 5.34
C LYS A 140 19.07 7.27 6.28
N TRP A 141 18.38 6.14 6.16
CA TRP A 141 17.30 5.72 7.07
C TRP A 141 17.79 5.61 8.51
N ILE A 142 18.91 4.90 8.72
CA ILE A 142 19.54 4.71 10.03
C ILE A 142 20.06 6.04 10.58
N ALA A 143 20.80 6.82 9.79
CA ALA A 143 21.33 8.12 10.21
C ALA A 143 20.22 9.11 10.59
N ALA A 144 19.08 9.02 9.91
CA ALA A 144 17.89 9.81 10.19
C ALA A 144 17.06 9.32 11.39
N ASN A 145 17.43 8.17 11.99
CA ASN A 145 16.68 7.47 13.03
C ASN A 145 15.21 7.25 12.66
N VAL A 146 14.89 6.92 11.41
CA VAL A 146 13.49 6.89 10.93
C VAL A 146 12.67 5.86 11.71
N THR A 147 13.18 4.65 11.94
CA THR A 147 12.53 3.60 12.75
C THR A 147 12.17 4.11 14.13
N VAL A 148 13.09 4.80 14.82
CA VAL A 148 12.84 5.38 16.14
C VAL A 148 11.70 6.42 16.10
N HIS A 149 11.60 7.21 15.03
CA HIS A 149 10.50 8.18 14.87
C HIS A 149 9.15 7.46 14.63
N ILE A 150 9.15 6.39 13.84
CA ILE A 150 7.96 5.55 13.62
C ILE A 150 7.50 4.93 14.95
N GLU A 151 8.42 4.32 15.70
CA GLU A 151 8.11 3.70 16.99
C GLU A 151 7.59 4.71 18.02
N LYS A 152 8.15 5.92 18.04
CA LYS A 152 7.60 7.02 18.85
C LYS A 152 6.15 7.28 18.49
N TRP A 153 5.80 7.38 17.21
CA TRP A 153 4.41 7.60 16.78
C TRP A 153 3.49 6.42 17.11
N MET A 154 3.98 5.18 17.04
CA MET A 154 3.23 4.00 17.50
C MET A 154 2.97 4.05 19.01
N SER A 155 3.99 4.40 19.80
CA SER A 155 3.83 4.58 21.25
C SER A 155 2.82 5.68 21.58
N ARG A 156 2.91 6.83 20.92
CA ARG A 156 1.98 7.94 21.16
C ARG A 156 0.55 7.60 20.81
N PHE A 157 0.34 6.83 19.75
CA PHE A 157 -0.98 6.32 19.41
C PHE A 157 -1.52 5.39 20.50
N ARG A 158 -0.70 4.49 21.04
CA ARG A 158 -1.10 3.65 22.19
C ARG A 158 -1.50 4.51 23.40
N ASP A 159 -0.75 5.57 23.66
CA ASP A 159 -0.96 6.46 24.82
C ASP A 159 -2.12 7.46 24.63
N SER A 160 -2.61 7.67 23.40
CA SER A 160 -3.66 8.68 23.10
C SER A 160 -5.04 8.29 23.63
N LYS A 161 -5.24 7.03 24.05
CA LYS A 161 -6.50 6.49 24.61
C LYS A 161 -7.74 6.77 23.73
N GLY A 162 -7.53 6.89 22.42
CA GLY A 162 -8.55 7.26 21.45
C GLY A 162 -8.02 7.25 20.01
N THR A 163 -8.91 7.33 19.02
CA THR A 163 -8.55 7.23 17.59
C THR A 163 -7.68 8.42 17.15
N LEU A 164 -6.40 8.17 16.89
CA LEU A 164 -5.51 9.10 16.19
C LEU A 164 -5.52 8.87 14.67
N TYR A 165 -5.59 7.60 14.24
CA TYR A 165 -5.49 7.17 12.84
C TYR A 165 -6.82 6.64 12.30
N LYS A 166 -7.21 7.01 11.08
CA LYS A 166 -8.55 6.71 10.52
C LYS A 166 -8.59 5.71 9.35
N PHE A 167 -7.47 5.47 8.64
CA PHE A 167 -7.43 4.65 7.42
C PHE A 167 -6.27 3.66 7.34
N GLY A 168 -5.67 3.31 8.48
CA GLY A 168 -4.56 2.38 8.56
C GLY A 168 -3.90 2.40 9.93
N LEU A 169 -3.08 1.38 10.22
CA LEU A 169 -2.30 1.32 11.46
C LEU A 169 -0.80 1.48 11.18
N SER A 170 -0.28 0.90 10.10
CA SER A 170 1.14 0.98 9.72
C SER A 170 1.48 2.23 8.90
N GLN A 171 0.67 2.60 7.90
CA GLN A 171 0.96 3.76 7.05
C GLN A 171 1.01 5.11 7.81
N PRO A 172 0.09 5.42 8.74
CA PRO A 172 0.08 6.72 9.42
C PRO A 172 1.37 7.08 10.20
N PRO A 173 1.93 6.23 11.08
CA PRO A 173 3.19 6.55 11.76
C PRO A 173 4.36 6.70 10.77
N TRP A 174 4.32 5.99 9.65
CA TRP A 174 5.26 6.12 8.53
C TRP A 174 5.20 7.51 7.89
N LEU A 175 4.00 7.97 7.54
CA LEU A 175 3.76 9.30 6.96
C LEU A 175 4.25 10.42 7.89
N LEU A 176 4.04 10.29 9.21
CA LEU A 176 4.48 11.29 10.18
C LEU A 176 6.02 11.28 10.32
N ALA A 177 6.65 10.12 10.41
CA ALA A 177 8.11 10.01 10.56
C ALA A 177 8.89 10.52 9.34
N LEU A 178 8.32 10.37 8.14
CA LEU A 178 8.93 10.72 6.86
C LEU A 178 8.37 12.02 6.28
N TYR A 179 7.60 12.78 7.05
CA TYR A 179 7.00 14.02 6.56
C TYR A 179 8.06 14.98 5.98
N ARG A 180 7.96 15.25 4.67
CA ARG A 180 8.92 16.05 3.86
C ARG A 180 10.35 15.47 3.77
N ARG A 181 10.52 14.17 4.03
CA ARG A 181 11.82 13.47 4.01
C ARG A 181 11.80 12.29 3.04
N TYR A 182 11.31 12.53 1.82
CA TYR A 182 11.27 11.54 0.75
C TYR A 182 11.44 12.20 -0.61
N LYS A 183 12.04 11.46 -1.54
CA LYS A 183 12.06 11.81 -2.96
C LYS A 183 10.75 11.34 -3.62
N LYS A 184 10.21 12.15 -4.52
CA LYS A 184 8.99 11.83 -5.27
C LYS A 184 9.35 11.01 -6.51
N LEU A 185 8.73 9.84 -6.64
CA LEU A 185 8.76 9.02 -7.86
C LEU A 185 7.64 9.45 -8.83
N GLY A 186 7.80 9.07 -10.09
CA GLY A 186 6.72 9.18 -11.08
C GLY A 186 5.51 8.34 -10.67
N TYR A 187 4.31 8.79 -11.03
CA TYR A 187 3.05 8.15 -10.64
C TYR A 187 2.92 6.71 -11.17
N GLU A 188 3.61 6.41 -12.27
CA GLU A 188 3.64 5.10 -12.91
C GLU A 188 4.22 4.00 -12.01
N TRP A 189 5.03 4.36 -11.01
CA TRP A 189 5.63 3.42 -10.05
C TRP A 189 4.70 2.99 -8.91
N ASN A 190 3.47 3.51 -8.83
CA ASN A 190 2.47 3.02 -7.88
C ASN A 190 1.05 3.40 -8.31
N LEU A 191 0.55 2.77 -9.39
CA LEU A 191 -0.85 2.88 -9.76
C LEU A 191 -1.71 2.08 -8.78
N ARG A 192 -2.05 2.72 -7.67
CA ARG A 192 -2.83 2.16 -6.57
C ARG A 192 -4.33 2.10 -6.88
N GLY A 193 -5.05 1.42 -5.99
CA GLY A 193 -6.49 1.41 -5.89
C GLY A 193 -7.17 0.29 -6.69
N LEU A 194 -6.39 -0.59 -7.34
CA LEU A 194 -6.94 -1.63 -8.21
C LEU A 194 -7.69 -2.74 -7.44
N GLY A 195 -7.54 -2.78 -6.10
CA GLY A 195 -8.30 -3.62 -5.19
C GLY A 195 -9.58 -2.98 -4.65
N ARG A 196 -10.05 -1.87 -5.26
CA ARG A 196 -11.23 -1.12 -4.84
C ARG A 196 -12.32 -1.17 -5.92
N ASN A 197 -13.57 -1.06 -5.49
CA ASN A 197 -14.72 -1.01 -6.37
C ASN A 197 -15.10 0.43 -6.78
N GLU A 198 -14.80 1.42 -5.93
CA GLU A 198 -15.16 2.82 -6.15
C GLU A 198 -14.14 3.81 -5.57
N PHE A 199 -14.18 5.05 -6.06
CA PHE A 199 -13.46 6.20 -5.50
C PHE A 199 -14.09 6.65 -4.18
N VAL A 200 -13.27 7.13 -3.23
CA VAL A 200 -13.80 7.77 -2.01
C VAL A 200 -14.27 9.19 -2.32
N ALA A 201 -15.06 9.80 -1.44
CA ALA A 201 -15.66 11.13 -1.67
C ALA A 201 -14.63 12.19 -2.09
N ASN A 202 -13.47 12.26 -1.44
CA ASN A 202 -12.41 13.23 -1.79
C ASN A 202 -11.80 12.95 -3.16
N GLU A 203 -11.58 11.69 -3.53
CA GLU A 203 -11.12 11.34 -4.87
C GLU A 203 -12.19 11.71 -5.91
N LYS A 204 -13.47 11.44 -5.63
CA LYS A 204 -14.62 11.78 -6.50
C LYS A 204 -14.69 13.28 -6.81
N ALA A 205 -14.35 14.13 -5.84
CA ALA A 205 -14.30 15.59 -6.02
C ALA A 205 -13.19 16.01 -7.01
N ASN A 206 -12.09 15.26 -7.07
CA ASN A 206 -10.96 15.54 -7.95
C ASN A 206 -11.02 14.82 -9.30
N LEU A 207 -11.99 13.93 -9.53
CA LEU A 207 -12.08 13.17 -10.80
C LEU A 207 -12.24 14.08 -12.02
N ALA A 208 -13.02 15.15 -11.90
CA ALA A 208 -13.27 16.07 -13.02
C ALA A 208 -12.00 16.80 -13.48
N SER A 209 -11.13 17.22 -12.54
CA SER A 209 -9.86 17.87 -12.90
C SER A 209 -8.85 16.91 -13.55
N LEU A 210 -9.08 15.61 -13.42
CA LEU A 210 -8.31 14.55 -14.07
C LEU A 210 -8.95 14.07 -15.39
N GLY A 211 -10.01 14.74 -15.87
CA GLY A 211 -10.70 14.36 -17.10
C GLY A 211 -11.74 13.24 -16.95
N PHE A 212 -12.06 12.84 -15.72
CA PHE A 212 -13.07 11.82 -15.39
C PHE A 212 -14.36 12.46 -14.85
N ASP A 213 -14.94 13.38 -15.62
CA ASP A 213 -16.18 14.05 -15.26
C ASP A 213 -17.44 13.17 -15.52
N ALA A 214 -18.62 13.70 -15.19
CA ALA A 214 -19.87 12.98 -15.38
C ALA A 214 -20.13 12.60 -16.85
N GLU A 215 -19.67 13.40 -17.81
CA GLU A 215 -19.81 13.12 -19.23
C GLU A 215 -18.90 11.95 -19.66
N TRP A 216 -17.67 11.92 -19.16
CA TRP A 216 -16.75 10.80 -19.40
C TRP A 216 -17.38 9.49 -18.91
N PHE A 217 -17.89 9.43 -17.68
CA PHE A 217 -18.55 8.21 -17.16
C PHE A 217 -19.80 7.84 -17.98
N ARG A 218 -20.57 8.84 -18.43
CA ARG A 218 -21.76 8.65 -19.28
C ARG A 218 -21.38 8.03 -20.63
N LYS A 219 -20.34 8.55 -21.30
CA LYS A 219 -19.85 8.08 -22.60
C LYS A 219 -19.37 6.63 -22.55
N HIS A 220 -18.85 6.20 -21.41
CA HIS A 220 -18.34 4.84 -21.21
C HIS A 220 -19.37 3.87 -20.60
N GLY A 221 -20.65 4.26 -20.53
CA GLY A 221 -21.73 3.38 -20.05
C GLY A 221 -21.68 3.09 -18.54
N LEU A 222 -20.99 3.91 -17.75
CA LEU A 222 -20.80 3.72 -16.31
C LEU A 222 -21.80 4.54 -15.46
N GLN A 223 -23.03 4.68 -15.92
CA GLN A 223 -24.06 5.49 -15.24
C GLN A 223 -24.58 4.78 -13.97
N GLY A 224 -24.60 5.48 -12.83
CA GLY A 224 -25.04 4.94 -11.54
C GLY A 224 -24.26 5.52 -10.35
N GLY A 225 -24.89 5.56 -9.17
CA GLY A 225 -24.53 6.43 -8.04
C GLY A 225 -23.13 6.31 -7.44
N ASN A 226 -22.35 5.27 -7.77
CA ASN A 226 -21.09 5.03 -7.07
C ASN A 226 -19.81 5.33 -7.85
N ARG A 227 -19.84 5.66 -9.16
CA ARG A 227 -18.66 5.90 -10.03
C ARG A 227 -17.54 4.86 -9.78
N PRO A 228 -17.50 3.75 -10.53
CA PRO A 228 -16.54 2.68 -10.24
C PRO A 228 -15.11 3.19 -10.29
N TYR A 229 -14.21 2.51 -9.59
CA TYR A 229 -12.79 2.84 -9.67
C TYR A 229 -12.28 2.52 -11.08
N VAL A 230 -11.75 3.53 -11.77
CA VAL A 230 -11.22 3.39 -13.14
C VAL A 230 -9.76 3.83 -13.18
N ALA A 231 -8.97 3.10 -13.96
CA ALA A 231 -7.55 3.33 -14.16
C ALA A 231 -7.22 3.20 -15.67
N PRO A 232 -7.65 4.15 -16.51
CA PRO A 232 -7.50 4.05 -17.96
C PRO A 232 -6.04 4.11 -18.42
N HIS A 233 -5.17 4.76 -17.64
CA HIS A 233 -3.73 4.84 -17.87
C HIS A 233 -2.96 3.64 -17.31
N SER A 234 -3.63 2.54 -16.96
CA SER A 234 -2.96 1.34 -16.43
C SER A 234 -1.98 0.70 -17.42
N GLY A 235 -2.10 1.00 -18.72
CA GLY A 235 -1.15 0.52 -19.72
C GLY A 235 0.22 1.20 -19.64
N ASP A 236 0.29 2.42 -19.07
CA ASP A 236 1.52 3.20 -18.92
C ASP A 236 2.17 2.97 -17.54
N ALA A 237 1.53 2.20 -16.67
CA ALA A 237 2.01 1.96 -15.31
C ALA A 237 3.18 0.98 -15.30
N LYS A 238 4.21 1.32 -14.51
CA LYS A 238 5.33 0.42 -14.19
C LYS A 238 5.02 -0.49 -13.01
N LEU A 239 4.07 -0.11 -12.16
CA LEU A 239 3.59 -0.92 -11.06
C LEU A 239 2.09 -0.75 -10.87
N LEU A 240 1.37 -1.87 -10.89
CA LEU A 240 -0.06 -1.96 -10.63
C LEU A 240 -0.28 -2.46 -9.21
N HIS A 241 -0.99 -1.71 -8.38
CA HIS A 241 -1.14 -2.04 -6.96
C HIS A 241 -2.62 -2.31 -6.60
N PHE A 242 -2.89 -3.54 -6.21
CA PHE A 242 -4.22 -4.05 -5.86
C PHE A 242 -4.58 -3.82 -4.38
N ASN A 243 -4.17 -2.69 -3.80
CA ASN A 243 -4.57 -2.34 -2.44
C ASN A 243 -6.08 -2.10 -2.34
N GLY A 244 -6.67 -2.64 -1.28
CA GLY A 244 -8.12 -2.63 -1.08
C GLY A 244 -8.65 -3.98 -0.63
N ARG A 245 -9.96 -4.19 -0.75
CA ARG A 245 -10.67 -5.40 -0.29
C ARG A 245 -10.84 -6.43 -1.40
N TYR A 246 -10.96 -5.97 -2.65
CA TYR A 246 -11.32 -6.76 -3.81
C TYR A 246 -10.06 -7.28 -4.50
N LYS A 247 -9.46 -8.31 -3.90
CA LYS A 247 -8.24 -8.93 -4.42
C LYS A 247 -8.53 -9.82 -5.63
N PRO A 248 -7.67 -9.85 -6.66
CA PRO A 248 -7.87 -10.70 -7.84
C PRO A 248 -8.03 -12.18 -7.52
N TRP A 249 -7.27 -12.70 -6.55
CA TRP A 249 -7.28 -14.10 -6.11
C TRP A 249 -8.48 -14.48 -5.23
N LYS A 250 -9.36 -13.54 -4.87
CA LYS A 250 -10.65 -13.87 -4.23
C LYS A 250 -11.73 -14.26 -5.26
N ALA A 251 -11.43 -14.10 -6.54
CA ALA A 251 -12.24 -14.55 -7.66
C ALA A 251 -11.46 -15.63 -8.45
N ASN A 252 -12.01 -16.12 -9.56
CA ASN A 252 -11.28 -17.00 -10.48
C ASN A 252 -10.96 -16.28 -11.81
N ARG A 253 -10.08 -16.86 -12.64
CA ARG A 253 -9.58 -16.27 -13.89
C ARG A 253 -10.71 -16.00 -14.90
N HIS A 254 -11.76 -16.81 -14.88
CA HIS A 254 -12.86 -16.78 -15.85
C HIS A 254 -14.08 -15.96 -15.40
N ASN A 255 -14.23 -15.73 -14.09
CA ASN A 255 -15.32 -15.03 -13.43
C ASN A 255 -14.74 -14.02 -12.43
N VAL A 256 -14.09 -13.01 -13.00
CA VAL A 256 -13.64 -11.82 -12.28
C VAL A 256 -14.88 -11.06 -11.77
N GLY A 257 -15.12 -11.11 -10.47
CA GLY A 257 -16.35 -10.60 -9.85
C GLY A 257 -16.70 -9.15 -10.23
N LYS A 258 -18.01 -8.85 -10.26
CA LYS A 258 -18.63 -7.59 -10.75
C LYS A 258 -18.20 -6.29 -10.03
N THR A 259 -17.33 -6.34 -9.02
CA THR A 259 -16.99 -5.22 -8.13
C THR A 259 -15.50 -4.89 -8.11
N THR A 260 -14.80 -5.05 -9.24
CA THR A 260 -13.36 -4.75 -9.35
C THR A 260 -13.11 -3.48 -10.13
N ALA A 261 -11.95 -2.85 -9.90
CA ALA A 261 -11.51 -1.71 -10.67
C ALA A 261 -11.44 -2.04 -12.18
N LEU A 262 -11.64 -1.03 -13.02
CA LEU A 262 -11.56 -1.15 -14.48
C LEU A 262 -10.27 -0.52 -14.99
N CYS A 263 -9.55 -1.22 -15.87
CA CYS A 263 -8.23 -0.88 -16.35
C CYS A 263 -8.20 -0.75 -17.88
N GLY A 264 -7.27 0.08 -18.35
CA GLY A 264 -7.05 0.36 -19.77
C GLY A 264 -8.17 1.18 -20.41
N THR A 265 -7.95 1.56 -21.66
CA THR A 265 -8.91 2.34 -22.46
C THR A 265 -10.20 1.57 -22.74
N GLU A 266 -10.14 0.23 -22.78
CA GLU A 266 -11.29 -0.65 -22.95
C GLU A 266 -12.06 -0.93 -21.65
N LEU A 267 -11.58 -0.43 -20.50
CA LEU A 267 -12.22 -0.56 -19.19
C LEU A 267 -12.54 -2.01 -18.81
N LYS A 268 -11.59 -2.92 -19.08
CA LYS A 268 -11.68 -4.32 -18.66
C LYS A 268 -11.37 -4.46 -17.16
N PRO A 269 -11.91 -5.48 -16.46
CA PRO A 269 -11.55 -5.70 -15.05
C PRO A 269 -10.03 -5.81 -14.86
N CYS A 270 -9.46 -4.97 -14.00
CA CYS A 270 -8.02 -4.95 -13.70
C CYS A 270 -7.48 -6.30 -13.22
N SER A 271 -8.34 -7.06 -12.52
CA SER A 271 -8.04 -8.40 -12.03
C SER A 271 -7.68 -9.39 -13.14
N LYS A 272 -8.07 -9.15 -14.40
CA LYS A 272 -7.62 -9.98 -15.53
C LYS A 272 -6.11 -9.89 -15.76
N ILE A 273 -5.52 -8.72 -15.49
CA ILE A 273 -4.08 -8.50 -15.62
C ILE A 273 -3.35 -9.41 -14.61
N TRP A 274 -3.81 -9.50 -13.36
CA TRP A 274 -3.20 -10.38 -12.35
C TRP A 274 -3.07 -11.83 -12.81
N TRP A 275 -4.13 -12.38 -13.38
CA TRP A 275 -4.14 -13.78 -13.79
C TRP A 275 -3.25 -14.09 -15.00
N SER A 276 -2.76 -13.08 -15.73
CA SER A 276 -1.77 -13.32 -16.79
C SER A 276 -0.35 -13.50 -16.28
N TYR A 277 -0.07 -13.12 -15.02
CA TYR A 277 1.28 -13.21 -14.41
C TYR A 277 1.46 -14.43 -13.48
N ILE A 278 0.42 -15.25 -13.30
CA ILE A 278 0.48 -16.46 -12.47
C ILE A 278 0.04 -17.68 -13.25
N SER A 279 0.62 -18.82 -12.88
CA SER A 279 0.35 -20.09 -13.55
C SER A 279 -1.14 -20.47 -13.51
N PRO A 280 -1.67 -21.20 -14.52
CA PRO A 280 -3.01 -21.78 -14.45
C PRO A 280 -3.23 -22.64 -13.19
N GLU A 281 -2.19 -23.31 -12.69
CA GLU A 281 -2.20 -24.12 -11.47
C GLU A 281 -2.59 -23.31 -10.24
N ALA A 282 -2.30 -22.00 -10.22
CA ALA A 282 -2.66 -21.10 -9.13
C ALA A 282 -4.16 -21.12 -8.81
N GLU A 283 -5.04 -21.36 -9.78
CA GLU A 283 -6.49 -21.45 -9.54
C GLU A 283 -6.85 -22.61 -8.61
N ASN A 284 -6.12 -23.73 -8.67
CA ASN A 284 -6.35 -24.88 -7.82
C ASN A 284 -5.81 -24.71 -6.40
N ILE A 285 -4.81 -23.85 -6.25
CA ILE A 285 -4.15 -23.53 -4.99
C ILE A 285 -4.92 -22.43 -4.25
N LEU A 286 -5.34 -21.37 -4.95
CA LEU A 286 -5.97 -20.18 -4.41
C LEU A 286 -7.51 -20.28 -4.29
N LYS A 287 -8.09 -21.49 -4.31
CA LYS A 287 -9.56 -21.66 -4.25
C LYS A 287 -10.15 -21.00 -2.99
N PRO A 288 -11.22 -20.18 -3.11
CA PRO A 288 -11.84 -19.49 -1.98
C PRO A 288 -12.24 -20.41 -0.81
N GLU A 289 -12.69 -21.64 -1.11
CA GLU A 289 -13.05 -22.66 -0.13
C GLU A 289 -11.86 -23.14 0.72
N LYS A 290 -10.63 -23.02 0.20
CA LYS A 290 -9.37 -23.35 0.90
C LYS A 290 -8.72 -22.15 1.60
N LEU A 291 -9.13 -20.92 1.26
CA LEU A 291 -8.61 -19.67 1.85
C LEU A 291 -9.26 -19.31 3.20
N GLY A 292 -10.29 -20.06 3.62
CA GLY A 292 -10.99 -19.87 4.91
C GLY A 292 -10.30 -20.49 6.12
N THR A 293 -9.28 -21.33 5.92
CA THR A 293 -8.40 -21.82 6.99
C THR A 293 -7.15 -20.97 7.02
N ALA A 294 -6.73 -20.55 8.21
CA ALA A 294 -5.58 -19.66 8.43
C ALA A 294 -4.24 -20.14 7.82
N ASP A 295 -4.19 -21.37 7.29
CA ASP A 295 -3.02 -22.03 6.68
C ASP A 295 -2.96 -21.95 5.14
N ALA A 296 -3.68 -21.01 4.52
CA ALA A 296 -3.82 -21.00 3.07
C ALA A 296 -2.55 -20.56 2.31
N LEU A 297 -1.70 -19.72 2.88
CA LEU A 297 -0.37 -19.37 2.38
C LEU A 297 0.60 -19.16 3.53
#